data_AF-A0A6B3CB63-F1
#
_entry.id   AF-A0A6B3CB63-F1
#
_cell.length_a   1.000
_cell.length_b   1.000
_cell.length_c   1.000
_cell.angle_alpha   90.00
_cell.angle_beta   90.00
_cell.angle_gamma   90.00
#
_symmetry.space_group_name_H-M   'P 1'
#
loop_
_entity.id
_entity.type
_entity.pdbx_description
1 polymer ?
#
loop_
_entity_poly.entity_id
_entity_poly.type
_entity_poly.pdbx_seq_one_letter_code
_entity_poly.pdbx_strand_id
1 'polypeptide(L)'
;MTSQLVRWLTAAAGALPAFAEEIDRGDHDTTTSNVEINAVGLRNILTTTEAQGVSTDLLAPLQRLFEDQMDAGHAASSLSRTIESLRAGR
;
A
#
# COMPACT_ATOMS: atom_id res chain seq x y z
N MET A 1 -5.10 -4.76 -23.82
CA MET A 1 -4.96 -4.32 -22.41
C MET A 1 -5.05 -5.46 -21.42
N THR A 2 -6.01 -6.39 -21.54
CA THR A 2 -6.18 -7.51 -20.61
C THR A 2 -4.90 -8.34 -20.38
N SER A 3 -4.16 -8.71 -21.44
CA SER A 3 -2.92 -9.48 -21.31
C SER A 3 -1.83 -8.77 -20.50
N GLN A 4 -1.69 -7.46 -20.68
CA GLN A 4 -0.70 -6.66 -19.93
C GLN A 4 -1.11 -6.48 -18.47
N LEU A 5 -2.40 -6.23 -18.21
CA LEU A 5 -2.94 -6.12 -16.85
C LEU A 5 -2.77 -7.43 -16.08
N VAL A 6 -3.11 -8.57 -16.69
CA VAL A 6 -2.94 -9.89 -16.08
C VAL A 6 -1.48 -10.14 -15.74
N ARG A 7 -0.54 -9.88 -16.67
CA ARG A 7 0.90 -10.04 -16.40
C ARG A 7 1.38 -9.15 -15.26
N TRP A 8 0.94 -7.91 -15.20
CA TRP A 8 1.30 -6.98 -14.13
C TRP A 8 0.76 -7.46 -12.78
N LEU A 9 -0.52 -7.87 -12.70
CA LEU A 9 -1.12 -8.38 -11.47
C LEU A 9 -0.41 -9.64 -10.95
N THR A 10 -0.08 -10.58 -11.84
CA THR A 10 0.68 -11.79 -11.47
C THR A 10 2.06 -11.42 -10.94
N ALA A 11 2.75 -10.47 -11.55
CA ALA A 11 4.05 -10.00 -11.07
C ALA A 11 3.95 -9.31 -9.70
N ALA A 12 2.94 -8.43 -9.52
CA ALA A 12 2.70 -7.74 -8.26
C ALA A 12 2.37 -8.71 -7.11
N ALA A 13 1.62 -9.78 -7.39
CA ALA A 13 1.32 -10.82 -6.41
C ALA A 13 2.59 -11.55 -5.90
N GLY A 14 3.69 -11.51 -6.66
CA GLY A 14 4.99 -12.04 -6.25
C GLY A 14 5.61 -11.36 -5.03
N ALA A 15 5.14 -10.17 -4.64
CA ALA A 15 5.60 -9.48 -3.43
C ALA A 15 4.94 -10.03 -2.14
N LEU A 16 3.80 -10.71 -2.26
CA LEU A 16 3.00 -11.13 -1.11
C LEU A 16 3.71 -12.08 -0.13
N PRO A 17 4.54 -13.06 -0.57
CA PRO A 17 5.28 -13.91 0.36
C PRO A 17 6.24 -13.12 1.27
N ALA A 18 6.94 -12.11 0.72
CA ALA A 18 7.84 -11.27 1.51
C ALA A 18 7.05 -10.44 2.55
N PHE A 19 5.90 -9.88 2.15
CA PHE A 19 5.03 -9.20 3.10
C PHE A 19 4.50 -10.12 4.18
N ALA A 20 4.15 -11.38 3.86
CA ALA A 20 3.72 -12.34 4.87
C ALA A 20 4.83 -12.61 5.91
N GLU A 21 6.07 -12.81 5.45
CA GLU A 21 7.23 -13.01 6.34
C GLU A 21 7.51 -11.79 7.24
N GLU A 22 7.40 -10.58 6.72
CA GLU A 22 7.53 -9.34 7.51
C GLU A 22 6.44 -9.24 8.59
N ILE A 23 5.19 -9.54 8.21
CA ILE A 23 4.01 -9.49 9.10
C ILE A 23 4.11 -10.55 10.21
N ASP A 24 4.52 -11.77 9.87
CA ASP A 24 4.63 -12.88 10.83
C ASP A 24 5.75 -12.63 11.86
N ARG A 25 6.83 -11.95 11.44
CA ARG A 25 7.93 -11.54 12.34
C ARG A 25 7.61 -10.28 13.14
N GLY A 26 6.63 -9.48 12.71
CA GLY A 26 6.36 -8.14 13.25
C GLY A 26 7.50 -7.14 12.97
N ASP A 27 8.31 -7.42 11.96
CA ASP A 27 9.47 -6.63 11.56
C ASP A 27 9.25 -6.10 10.15
N HIS A 28 9.11 -4.77 10.06
CA HIS A 28 8.78 -4.06 8.84
C HIS A 28 9.93 -3.16 8.37
N ASP A 29 11.17 -3.45 8.75
CA ASP A 29 12.31 -2.75 8.18
C ASP A 29 12.46 -3.08 6.69
N THR A 30 12.73 -2.07 5.87
CA THR A 30 12.97 -2.26 4.45
C THR A 30 13.97 -1.23 3.92
N THR A 31 14.69 -1.63 2.88
CA THR A 31 15.49 -0.73 2.03
C THR A 31 14.86 -0.54 0.65
N THR A 32 13.66 -1.10 0.44
CA THR A 32 12.99 -1.16 -0.86
C THR A 32 11.82 -0.16 -0.91
N SER A 33 10.59 -0.62 -1.12
CA SER A 33 9.41 0.23 -1.24
C SER A 33 8.75 0.41 0.12
N ASN A 34 8.85 1.62 0.67
CA ASN A 34 8.33 1.98 2.00
C ASN A 34 6.93 2.62 1.92
N VAL A 35 6.31 2.88 3.08
CA VAL A 35 4.98 3.50 3.18
C VAL A 35 4.94 4.85 2.47
N GLU A 36 5.96 5.71 2.63
CA GLU A 36 6.00 7.04 2.01
C GLU A 36 5.92 6.97 0.47
N ILE A 37 6.74 6.13 -0.16
CA ILE A 37 6.74 5.94 -1.61
C ILE A 37 5.37 5.50 -2.11
N ASN A 38 4.74 4.55 -1.41
CA ASN A 38 3.42 4.04 -1.79
C ASN A 38 2.30 5.06 -1.52
N ALA A 39 2.41 5.87 -0.47
CA ALA A 39 1.46 6.94 -0.18
C ALA A 39 1.48 8.03 -1.27
N VAL A 40 2.67 8.40 -1.75
CA VAL A 40 2.81 9.33 -2.88
C VAL A 40 2.25 8.71 -4.16
N GLY A 41 2.61 7.45 -4.44
CA GLY A 41 2.12 6.72 -5.60
C GLY A 41 0.60 6.60 -5.65
N LEU A 42 -0.03 6.18 -4.55
CA LEU A 42 -1.48 6.02 -4.45
C LEU A 42 -2.19 7.37 -4.53
N ARG A 43 -1.68 8.43 -3.90
CA ARG A 43 -2.24 9.79 -4.05
C ARG A 43 -2.27 10.24 -5.51
N ASN A 44 -1.20 9.99 -6.28
CA ASN A 44 -1.18 10.32 -7.70
C ASN A 44 -2.22 9.52 -8.52
N ILE A 45 -2.41 8.24 -8.19
CA ILE A 45 -3.46 7.41 -8.78
C ILE A 45 -4.83 8.01 -8.48
N LEU A 46 -5.13 8.30 -7.21
CA LEU A 46 -6.43 8.84 -6.79
C LEU A 46 -6.75 10.18 -7.45
N THR A 47 -5.79 11.12 -7.49
CA THR A 47 -5.95 12.41 -8.21
C THR A 47 -6.31 12.19 -9.67
N THR A 48 -5.64 11.25 -10.33
CA THR A 48 -5.88 10.93 -11.74
C THR A 48 -7.22 10.22 -11.97
N THR A 49 -7.63 9.36 -11.03
CA THR A 49 -8.93 8.67 -11.02
C THR A 49 -10.07 9.67 -10.88
N GLU A 50 -9.97 10.60 -9.93
CA GLU A 50 -10.96 11.67 -9.71
C GLU A 50 -11.06 12.59 -10.93
N ALA A 51 -9.93 13.01 -11.50
CA ALA A 51 -9.90 13.84 -12.72
C ALA A 51 -10.57 13.17 -13.94
N GLN A 52 -10.67 11.84 -13.95
CA GLN A 52 -11.38 11.07 -14.99
C GLN A 52 -12.86 10.84 -14.67
N GLY A 53 -13.38 11.41 -13.57
CA GLY A 53 -14.77 11.24 -13.15
C GLY A 53 -15.08 9.84 -12.60
N VAL A 54 -14.05 9.10 -12.18
CA VAL A 54 -14.18 7.76 -11.59
C VAL A 54 -14.14 7.87 -10.07
N SER A 55 -14.97 7.10 -9.37
CA SER A 55 -14.98 7.08 -7.91
C SER A 55 -13.66 6.55 -7.34
N THR A 56 -13.19 7.19 -6.26
CA THR A 56 -12.01 6.82 -5.49
C THR A 56 -12.35 5.98 -4.24
N ASP A 57 -13.62 5.69 -3.98
CA ASP A 57 -14.12 5.14 -2.70
C ASP A 57 -13.46 3.81 -2.30
N LEU A 58 -13.06 3.01 -3.27
CA LEU A 58 -12.37 1.73 -3.00
C LEU A 58 -10.97 1.94 -2.41
N LEU A 59 -10.25 2.97 -2.86
CA LEU A 59 -8.82 3.14 -2.58
C LEU A 59 -8.53 4.32 -1.64
N ALA A 60 -9.45 5.27 -1.48
CA ALA A 60 -9.32 6.37 -0.54
C ALA A 60 -9.14 5.91 0.93
N PRO A 61 -9.82 4.85 1.42
CA PRO A 61 -9.54 4.33 2.75
C PRO A 61 -8.11 3.82 2.92
N LEU A 62 -7.53 3.18 1.89
CA LEU A 62 -6.15 2.69 1.93
C LEU A 62 -5.14 3.84 2.01
N GLN A 63 -5.38 4.92 1.27
CA GLN A 63 -4.55 6.14 1.34
C GLN A 63 -4.50 6.70 2.76
N ARG A 64 -5.65 6.74 3.46
CA ARG A 64 -5.71 7.18 4.86
C ARG A 64 -4.88 6.29 5.79
N LEU A 65 -4.91 4.96 5.60
CA LEU A 65 -4.09 4.06 6.40
C LEU A 65 -2.58 4.31 6.22
N PHE A 66 -2.14 4.69 5.01
CA PHE A 66 -0.75 5.06 4.77
C PHE A 66 -0.40 6.40 5.44
N GLU A 67 -1.28 7.38 5.38
CA GLU A 67 -1.13 8.68 6.05
C GLU A 67 -1.03 8.50 7.58
N ASP A 68 -1.93 7.72 8.18
CA ASP A 68 -1.92 7.42 9.62
C ASP A 68 -0.60 6.74 10.05
N GLN A 69 -0.05 5.84 9.23
CA GLN A 69 1.24 5.20 9.51
C GLN A 69 2.41 6.18 9.40
N MET A 70 2.39 7.12 8.44
CA MET A 70 3.40 8.17 8.35
C MET A 70 3.36 9.09 9.57
N ASP A 71 2.16 9.52 9.98
CA ASP A 71 1.97 10.38 11.15
C ASP A 71 2.40 9.68 12.46
N ALA A 72 2.27 8.35 12.52
CA ALA A 72 2.78 7.51 13.60
C ALA A 72 4.32 7.28 13.55
N GLY A 73 5.03 7.86 12.58
CA GLY A 73 6.49 7.77 12.46
C GLY A 73 6.99 6.56 11.68
N HIS A 74 6.14 5.92 10.87
CA HIS A 74 6.46 4.69 10.14
C HIS A 74 6.62 4.88 8.63
N ALA A 75 6.90 6.12 8.18
CA ALA A 75 7.07 6.44 6.77
C ALA A 75 8.12 5.57 6.05
N ALA A 76 9.20 5.23 6.75
CA ALA A 76 10.31 4.43 6.20
C ALA A 76 10.08 2.90 6.32
N SER A 77 9.02 2.45 7.00
CA SER A 77 8.72 1.02 7.12
C SER A 77 8.20 0.43 5.81
N SER A 78 8.32 -0.88 5.65
CA SER A 78 7.69 -1.65 4.58
C SER A 78 6.19 -1.39 4.53
N LEU A 79 5.64 -1.43 3.33
CA LEU A 79 4.19 -1.33 3.09
C LEU A 79 3.38 -2.36 3.89
N SER A 80 3.99 -3.52 4.20
CA SER A 80 3.37 -4.58 5.00
C SER A 80 2.90 -4.12 6.38
N ARG A 81 3.54 -3.08 6.96
CA ARG A 81 3.17 -2.51 8.25
C ARG A 81 1.74 -1.97 8.31
N THR A 82 1.17 -1.61 7.17
CA THR A 82 -0.23 -1.11 7.08
C THR A 82 -1.23 -2.09 7.72
N ILE A 83 -0.90 -3.39 7.81
CA ILE A 83 -1.73 -4.38 8.53
C ILE A 83 -1.97 -4.02 10.00
N GLU A 84 -1.03 -3.33 10.65
CA GLU A 84 -1.14 -2.94 12.06
C GLU A 84 -2.29 -1.96 12.29
N SER A 85 -2.57 -1.09 11.31
CA SER A 85 -3.74 -0.20 11.34
C SER A 85 -5.07 -0.99 11.33
N LEU A 86 -5.09 -2.20 10.78
CA LEU A 86 -6.29 -3.07 10.74
C LEU A 86 -6.41 -3.97 11.98
N ARG A 87 -5.30 -4.25 12.67
CA ARG A 87 -5.28 -5.04 13.91
C ARG A 87 -5.78 -4.23 15.11
N ALA A 88 -5.53 -2.92 15.13
CA ALA A 88 -5.93 -2.00 16.20
C ALA A 88 -7.45 -1.73 16.29
N GLY A 89 -8.25 -2.23 15.34
CA GLY A 89 -9.72 -2.16 15.36
C GLY A 89 -10.42 -3.30 16.11
N ARG A 90 -9.71 -4.08 16.92
CA ARG A 90 -10.26 -5.10 17.83
C ARG A 90 -9.98 -4.75 19.29
#